data_AF-A0A6P0NIR2-F1
#
_entry.id   AF-A0A6P0NIR2-F1
#
_cell.length_a   1.000
_cell.length_b   1.000
_cell.length_c   1.000
_cell.angle_alpha   90.00
_cell.angle_beta   90.00
_cell.angle_gamma   90.00
#
_symmetry.space_group_name_H-M   'P 1'
#
loop_
_entity.id
_entity.type
_entity.pdbx_description
1 polymer ?
#
loop_
_entity_poly.entity_id
_entity_poly.type
_entity_poly.pdbx_seq_one_letter_code
_entity_poly.pdbx_strand_id
1 'polypeptide(L)'
;MTVSWAIALFCVTPSSWSNPFRWFWDAISYFSQHEWPGSVLFKGEWIKGSELPWDYLPTRFLITTPSLFLFYFLLGLIGLTRKYHQFSDRQKAYILLVILQIFLLPMIAIIKSSTIYDGLRHFLFVIPGMAIVTTIGFIWSYQQISQPRFKRWLVGVTLLGVLIILFDMVTIHPYEYIYFNRVFGGLQAAHRQYETDYWALSMRKGMEWINQNGKKGAIIAVPRLWSLYSAKPFATSDFTVIDQNELKKMKLEQPDYYLYFYRFKYEENFPSCYPVYSVTRKGVPLTTVKDCTANTDESY
;
A
#
# COMPACT_ATOMS: atom_id res chain seq x y z
N MET A 1 -22.73 24.32 7.45
CA MET A 1 -21.94 23.09 7.23
C MET A 1 -21.84 22.74 5.75
N THR A 2 -22.94 22.59 5.02
CA THR A 2 -22.95 22.27 3.57
C THR A 2 -22.28 23.34 2.71
N VAL A 3 -22.55 24.63 2.96
CA VAL A 3 -21.92 25.74 2.25
C VAL A 3 -20.41 25.76 2.48
N SER A 4 -19.97 25.62 3.73
CA SER A 4 -18.54 25.56 4.08
C SER A 4 -17.83 24.37 3.43
N TRP A 5 -18.49 23.21 3.37
CA TRP A 5 -17.97 22.01 2.70
C TRP A 5 -17.85 22.22 1.18
N ALA A 6 -18.87 22.80 0.54
CA ALA A 6 -18.85 23.08 -0.89
C ALA A 6 -17.76 24.11 -1.26
N ILE A 7 -17.60 25.16 -0.45
CA ILE A 7 -16.52 26.15 -0.61
C ILE A 7 -15.16 25.47 -0.47
N ALA A 8 -14.96 24.66 0.57
CA ALA A 8 -13.71 23.94 0.77
C ALA A 8 -13.38 23.02 -0.40
N LEU A 9 -14.36 22.21 -0.85
CA LEU A 9 -14.21 21.31 -1.99
C LEU A 9 -13.84 22.08 -3.27
N PHE A 10 -14.51 23.20 -3.53
CA PHE A 10 -14.19 24.05 -4.66
C PHE A 10 -12.76 24.59 -4.55
N CYS A 11 -12.37 25.19 -3.42
CA CYS A 11 -11.04 25.78 -3.25
C CYS A 11 -9.89 24.77 -3.38
N VAL A 12 -10.06 23.53 -2.92
CA VAL A 12 -8.99 22.51 -3.00
C VAL A 12 -8.95 21.74 -4.32
N THR A 13 -9.90 22.00 -5.23
CA THR A 13 -10.02 21.26 -6.49
C THR A 13 -9.92 22.21 -7.69
N PRO A 14 -8.69 22.64 -8.08
CA PRO A 14 -8.51 23.57 -9.21
C PRO A 14 -9.17 23.10 -10.50
N SER A 15 -9.18 21.79 -10.73
CA SER A 15 -9.81 21.15 -11.89
C SER A 15 -11.33 21.38 -11.96
N SER A 16 -11.99 21.71 -10.86
CA SER A 16 -13.43 22.00 -10.83
C SER A 16 -13.75 23.48 -11.00
N TRP A 17 -12.77 24.40 -11.00
CA TRP A 17 -13.02 25.84 -10.94
C TRP A 17 -13.77 26.41 -12.15
N SER A 18 -13.51 25.87 -13.35
CA SER A 18 -14.15 26.34 -14.58
C SER A 18 -15.60 25.89 -14.71
N ASN A 19 -15.91 24.64 -14.34
CA ASN A 19 -17.25 24.08 -14.38
C ASN A 19 -17.39 22.90 -13.38
N PRO A 20 -17.80 23.17 -12.12
CA PRO A 20 -17.86 22.14 -11.08
C PRO A 20 -18.81 20.99 -11.40
N PHE A 21 -19.96 21.29 -12.01
CA PHE A 21 -20.97 20.29 -12.34
C PHE A 21 -20.49 19.33 -13.42
N ARG A 22 -19.88 19.87 -14.49
CA ARG A 22 -19.31 19.07 -15.56
C ARG A 22 -18.12 18.24 -15.05
N TRP A 23 -17.21 18.86 -14.30
CA TRP A 23 -16.08 18.14 -13.68
C TRP A 23 -16.56 16.96 -12.83
N PHE A 24 -17.60 17.16 -12.02
CA PHE A 24 -18.16 16.10 -11.19
C PHE A 24 -18.74 14.95 -12.03
N TRP A 25 -19.50 15.26 -13.08
CA TRP A 25 -20.07 14.24 -13.96
C TRP A 25 -19.00 13.50 -14.77
N ASP A 26 -18.00 14.22 -15.27
CA ASP A 26 -16.85 13.67 -15.99
C ASP A 26 -16.04 12.75 -15.06
N ALA A 27 -15.83 13.14 -13.80
CA ALA A 27 -15.17 12.30 -12.80
C ALA A 27 -15.94 11.01 -12.55
N ILE A 28 -17.26 11.07 -12.32
CA ILE A 28 -18.09 9.87 -12.15
C ILE A 28 -18.05 8.98 -13.40
N SER A 29 -18.17 9.56 -14.59
CA SER A 29 -18.14 8.83 -15.86
C SER A 29 -16.80 8.15 -16.08
N TYR A 30 -15.70 8.86 -15.82
CA TYR A 30 -14.35 8.32 -15.92
C TYR A 30 -14.13 7.17 -14.95
N PHE A 31 -14.40 7.37 -13.65
CA PHE A 31 -14.18 6.33 -12.64
C PHE A 31 -15.13 5.14 -12.77
N SER A 32 -16.32 5.32 -13.37
CA SER A 32 -17.23 4.19 -13.65
C SER A 32 -16.82 3.34 -14.85
N GLN A 33 -16.07 3.91 -15.81
CA GLN A 33 -15.61 3.23 -17.03
C GLN A 33 -14.10 2.92 -17.01
N HIS A 34 -13.38 3.31 -15.96
CA HIS A 34 -11.93 3.13 -15.89
C HIS A 34 -11.57 1.66 -15.67
N GLU A 35 -11.25 0.97 -16.76
CA GLU A 35 -10.67 -0.35 -16.74
C GLU A 35 -9.15 -0.25 -16.59
N TRP A 36 -8.64 -0.71 -15.44
CA TRP A 36 -7.21 -0.97 -15.29
C TRP A 36 -6.97 -2.45 -15.63
N PRO A 37 -6.24 -2.77 -16.71
CA PRO A 37 -6.09 -4.16 -17.19
C PRO A 37 -5.08 -4.97 -16.36
N GLY A 38 -4.54 -4.40 -15.29
CA GLY A 38 -3.52 -5.05 -14.48
C GLY A 38 -4.08 -6.12 -13.55
N SER A 39 -3.17 -6.95 -13.05
CA SER A 39 -3.44 -7.95 -12.04
C SER A 39 -2.81 -7.56 -10.70
N VAL A 40 -3.40 -8.07 -9.63
CA VAL A 40 -2.96 -7.94 -8.25
C VAL A 40 -2.62 -9.33 -7.73
N LEU A 41 -1.56 -9.44 -6.93
CA LEU A 41 -1.25 -10.65 -6.20
C LEU A 41 -2.08 -10.73 -4.93
N PHE A 42 -2.96 -11.73 -4.85
CA PHE A 42 -3.83 -11.96 -3.71
C PHE A 42 -3.88 -13.45 -3.37
N LYS A 43 -3.46 -13.80 -2.15
CA LYS A 43 -3.35 -15.21 -1.66
C LYS A 43 -2.54 -16.11 -2.60
N GLY A 44 -1.50 -15.55 -3.22
CA GLY A 44 -0.62 -16.27 -4.14
C GLY A 44 -1.11 -16.37 -5.59
N GLU A 45 -2.30 -15.85 -5.89
CA GLU A 45 -2.88 -15.86 -7.24
C GLU A 45 -2.86 -14.47 -7.86
N TRP A 46 -2.62 -14.41 -9.18
CA TRP A 46 -2.72 -13.18 -9.97
C TRP A 46 -4.16 -13.00 -10.45
N ILE A 47 -4.86 -12.05 -9.84
CA ILE A 47 -6.27 -11.78 -10.14
C ILE A 47 -6.37 -10.40 -10.80
N LYS A 48 -7.17 -10.24 -11.86
CA LYS A 48 -7.38 -8.92 -12.47
C LYS A 48 -8.02 -7.98 -11.45
N GLY A 49 -7.64 -6.70 -11.47
CA GLY A 49 -8.17 -5.71 -10.53
C GLY A 49 -9.71 -5.57 -10.53
N SER A 50 -10.36 -5.87 -11.67
CA SER A 50 -11.81 -5.87 -11.84
C SER A 50 -12.51 -7.18 -11.44
N GLU A 51 -11.75 -8.25 -11.19
CA GLU A 51 -12.25 -9.60 -10.89
C GLU A 51 -11.91 -10.03 -9.45
N LEU A 52 -11.52 -9.08 -8.60
CA LEU A 52 -11.13 -9.36 -7.22
C LEU A 52 -12.32 -9.90 -6.41
N PRO A 53 -12.10 -10.92 -5.57
CA PRO A 53 -13.16 -11.47 -4.72
C PRO A 53 -13.58 -10.46 -3.65
N TRP A 54 -14.82 -10.61 -3.16
CA TRP A 54 -15.41 -9.72 -2.16
C TRP A 54 -14.55 -9.60 -0.88
N ASP A 55 -13.80 -10.65 -0.54
CA ASP A 55 -12.99 -10.73 0.66
C ASP A 55 -11.63 -10.05 0.50
N TYR A 56 -11.28 -9.54 -0.68
CA TYR A 56 -10.04 -8.78 -0.91
C TYR A 56 -9.93 -7.59 0.05
N LEU A 57 -10.91 -6.69 0.06
CA LEU A 57 -10.87 -5.48 0.92
C LEU A 57 -10.87 -5.83 2.41
N PRO A 58 -11.79 -6.66 2.93
CA PRO A 58 -11.74 -7.10 4.33
C PRO A 58 -10.38 -7.72 4.69
N THR A 59 -9.86 -8.61 3.85
CA THR A 59 -8.55 -9.26 4.08
C THR A 59 -7.44 -8.24 4.13
N ARG A 60 -7.37 -7.29 3.18
CA ARG A 60 -6.34 -6.24 3.16
C ARG A 60 -6.38 -5.40 4.45
N PHE A 61 -7.54 -4.93 4.88
CA PHE A 61 -7.66 -4.22 6.16
C PHE A 61 -7.23 -5.09 7.34
N LEU A 62 -7.62 -6.36 7.37
CA LEU A 62 -7.28 -7.28 8.46
C LEU A 62 -5.79 -7.58 8.56
N ILE A 63 -5.05 -7.66 7.45
CA ILE A 63 -3.63 -8.05 7.46
C ILE A 63 -2.67 -6.86 7.47
N THR A 64 -3.06 -5.70 6.95
CA THR A 64 -2.19 -4.50 6.91
C THR A 64 -2.50 -3.47 8.00
N THR A 65 -3.52 -3.70 8.84
CA THR A 65 -3.79 -2.86 10.03
C THR A 65 -3.20 -3.51 11.27
N PRO A 66 -2.54 -2.77 12.18
CA PRO A 66 -2.03 -3.34 13.42
C PRO A 66 -3.10 -4.09 14.23
N SER A 67 -2.75 -5.25 14.77
CA SER A 67 -3.70 -6.10 15.50
C SER A 67 -4.26 -5.41 16.75
N LEU A 68 -3.47 -4.59 17.44
CA LEU A 68 -3.93 -3.76 18.56
C LEU A 68 -5.02 -2.78 18.13
N PHE A 69 -4.88 -2.18 16.94
CA PHE A 69 -5.85 -1.26 16.38
C PHE A 69 -7.15 -2.00 16.04
N LEU A 70 -7.07 -3.16 15.37
CA LEU A 70 -8.23 -4.00 15.07
C LEU A 70 -8.95 -4.50 16.34
N PHE A 71 -8.20 -4.85 17.37
CA PHE A 71 -8.75 -5.27 18.66
C PHE A 71 -9.61 -4.17 19.30
N TYR A 72 -9.06 -2.94 19.42
CA TYR A 72 -9.84 -1.83 19.96
C TYR A 72 -10.94 -1.37 19.01
N PHE A 73 -10.77 -1.49 17.69
CA PHE A 73 -11.84 -1.25 16.73
C PHE A 73 -13.06 -2.14 17.01
N LEU A 74 -12.85 -3.45 17.20
CA LEU A 74 -13.92 -4.39 17.55
C LEU A 74 -14.58 -4.04 18.89
N LEU A 75 -13.78 -3.73 19.91
CA LEU A 75 -14.31 -3.29 21.21
C LEU A 75 -15.10 -1.98 21.11
N GLY A 76 -14.69 -1.08 20.22
CA GLY A 76 -15.40 0.16 19.91
C GLY A 76 -16.77 -0.09 19.32
N LEU A 77 -16.87 -0.99 18.33
CA LEU A 77 -18.16 -1.40 17.76
C LEU A 77 -19.09 -2.03 18.82
N ILE A 78 -18.54 -2.87 19.71
CA ILE A 78 -19.30 -3.46 20.82
C ILE A 78 -19.77 -2.39 21.81
N GLY A 79 -18.89 -1.45 22.17
CA GLY A 79 -19.22 -0.33 23.06
C GLY A 79 -20.33 0.56 22.48
N LEU A 80 -20.23 0.89 21.18
CA LEU A 80 -21.23 1.69 20.46
C LEU A 80 -22.60 1.02 20.43
N THR A 81 -22.66 -0.27 20.15
CA THR A 81 -23.93 -1.02 20.10
C THR A 81 -24.57 -1.14 21.48
N ARG A 82 -23.79 -1.47 22.52
CA ARG A 82 -24.29 -1.57 23.91
C ARG A 82 -24.82 -0.25 24.48
N LYS A 83 -24.22 0.86 24.08
CA LYS A 83 -24.59 2.21 24.56
C LYS A 83 -25.53 2.95 23.61
N TYR A 84 -25.94 2.34 22.50
CA TYR A 84 -26.70 3.00 21.43
C TYR A 84 -27.97 3.72 21.93
N HIS A 85 -28.75 3.07 22.79
CA HIS A 85 -29.97 3.64 23.35
C HIS A 85 -29.74 4.80 24.35
N GLN A 86 -28.51 4.94 24.86
CA GLN A 86 -28.14 5.99 25.81
C GLN A 86 -27.64 7.26 25.10
N PHE A 87 -27.42 7.20 23.78
CA PHE A 87 -26.92 8.34 23.02
C PHE A 87 -28.04 9.32 22.65
N SER A 88 -27.71 10.61 22.65
CA SER A 88 -28.58 11.64 22.09
C SER A 88 -28.69 11.49 20.58
N ASP A 89 -29.73 12.05 19.96
CA ASP A 89 -29.92 11.93 18.51
C ASP A 89 -28.77 12.58 17.72
N ARG A 90 -28.16 13.63 18.27
CA ARG A 90 -26.95 14.24 17.72
C ARG A 90 -25.76 13.27 17.72
N GLN A 91 -25.57 12.52 18.81
CA GLN A 91 -24.50 11.51 18.89
C GLN A 91 -24.77 10.34 17.92
N LYS A 92 -26.02 9.88 17.82
CA LYS A 92 -26.42 8.85 16.84
C LYS A 92 -26.12 9.30 15.41
N ALA A 93 -26.42 10.56 15.07
CA ALA A 93 -26.09 11.13 13.76
C ALA A 93 -24.59 11.12 13.48
N TYR A 94 -23.74 11.49 14.46
CA TYR A 94 -22.28 11.42 14.31
C TYR A 94 -21.77 10.00 14.14
N ILE A 95 -22.29 9.05 14.93
CA ILE A 95 -21.95 7.63 14.79
C ILE A 95 -22.33 7.13 13.40
N LEU A 96 -23.53 7.47 12.92
CA LEU A 96 -23.97 7.11 11.58
C LEU A 96 -23.00 7.62 10.51
N LEU A 97 -22.58 8.90 10.58
CA LEU A 97 -21.61 9.46 9.63
C LEU A 97 -20.26 8.73 9.66
N VAL A 98 -19.76 8.38 10.84
CA VAL A 98 -18.51 7.61 10.98
C VAL A 98 -18.67 6.19 10.41
N ILE A 99 -19.79 5.51 10.69
CA ILE A 99 -20.08 4.18 10.15
C ILE A 99 -20.21 4.24 8.62
N LEU A 100 -20.89 5.26 8.07
CA LEU A 100 -20.96 5.47 6.62
C LEU A 100 -19.58 5.71 6.02
N GLN A 101 -18.72 6.52 6.65
CA GLN A 101 -17.35 6.71 6.18
C GLN A 101 -16.56 5.39 6.11
N ILE A 102 -16.73 4.52 7.12
CA ILE A 102 -15.99 3.26 7.18
C ILE A 102 -16.51 2.26 6.15
N PHE A 103 -17.83 2.13 6.00
CA PHE A 103 -18.42 1.00 5.30
C PHE A 103 -19.08 1.34 3.97
N LEU A 104 -19.60 2.56 3.76
CA LEU A 104 -20.42 2.87 2.59
C LEU A 104 -19.67 2.66 1.27
N LEU A 105 -18.54 3.36 1.09
CA LEU A 105 -17.79 3.30 -0.16
C LEU A 105 -17.09 1.94 -0.38
N PRO A 106 -16.47 1.30 0.64
CA PRO A 106 -15.97 -0.07 0.48
C PRO A 106 -17.07 -1.07 0.10
N MET A 107 -18.25 -1.00 0.71
CA MET A 107 -19.37 -1.88 0.35
C MET A 107 -19.85 -1.64 -1.08
N ILE A 108 -19.97 -0.38 -1.50
CA ILE A 108 -20.33 -0.06 -2.89
C ILE A 108 -19.29 -0.65 -3.86
N ALA A 109 -17.99 -0.50 -3.54
CA ALA A 109 -16.93 -1.07 -4.37
C ALA A 109 -17.00 -2.60 -4.46
N ILE A 110 -17.31 -3.29 -3.36
CA ILE A 110 -17.52 -4.75 -3.34
C ILE A 110 -18.75 -5.14 -4.17
N ILE A 111 -19.89 -4.48 -3.96
CA ILE A 111 -21.16 -4.79 -4.65
C ILE A 111 -21.06 -4.53 -6.16
N LYS A 112 -20.28 -3.51 -6.55
CA LYS A 112 -20.08 -3.12 -7.95
C LYS A 112 -18.89 -3.81 -8.61
N SER A 113 -18.19 -4.69 -7.90
CA SER A 113 -16.92 -5.30 -8.37
C SER A 113 -15.99 -4.25 -8.98
N SER A 114 -15.85 -3.11 -8.30
CA SER A 114 -15.05 -1.99 -8.80
C SER A 114 -13.59 -2.42 -8.95
N THR A 115 -12.91 -1.85 -9.96
CA THR A 115 -11.49 -2.12 -10.20
C THR A 115 -10.63 -1.62 -9.03
N ILE A 116 -9.95 -2.54 -8.34
CA ILE A 116 -9.09 -2.24 -7.18
C ILE A 116 -7.66 -2.72 -7.45
N TYR A 117 -6.69 -1.90 -7.05
CA TYR A 117 -5.26 -2.22 -7.18
C TYR A 117 -4.41 -1.45 -6.16
N ASP A 118 -3.14 -1.83 -6.05
CA ASP A 118 -2.16 -1.21 -5.14
C ASP A 118 -2.58 -1.22 -3.66
N GLY A 119 -3.13 -2.35 -3.19
CA GLY A 119 -3.53 -2.52 -1.80
C GLY A 119 -4.74 -1.66 -1.39
N LEU A 120 -4.57 -0.83 -0.36
CA LEU A 120 -5.65 -0.03 0.26
C LEU A 120 -5.66 1.44 -0.20
N ARG A 121 -4.86 1.84 -1.20
CA ARG A 121 -4.69 3.27 -1.54
C ARG A 121 -6.02 3.97 -1.83
N HIS A 122 -6.92 3.32 -2.57
CA HIS A 122 -8.24 3.90 -2.89
C HIS A 122 -9.15 4.04 -1.67
N PHE A 123 -8.85 3.38 -0.54
CA PHE A 123 -9.70 3.30 0.65
C PHE A 123 -9.04 3.88 1.90
N LEU A 124 -7.96 4.65 1.76
CA LEU A 124 -7.28 5.28 2.92
C LEU A 124 -8.21 6.22 3.72
N PHE A 125 -9.27 6.75 3.10
CA PHE A 125 -10.29 7.55 3.78
C PHE A 125 -11.09 6.78 4.84
N VAL A 126 -11.03 5.44 4.84
CA VAL A 126 -11.67 4.57 5.86
C VAL A 126 -10.92 4.66 7.19
N ILE A 127 -9.59 4.86 7.14
CA ILE A 127 -8.70 4.78 8.30
C ILE A 127 -9.06 5.80 9.40
N PRO A 128 -9.34 7.10 9.11
CA PRO A 128 -9.75 8.05 10.15
C PRO A 128 -11.03 7.63 10.87
N GLY A 129 -12.04 7.10 10.15
CA GLY A 129 -13.26 6.59 10.75
C GLY A 129 -12.98 5.40 11.68
N MET A 130 -12.16 4.44 11.22
CA MET A 130 -11.74 3.32 12.06
C MET A 130 -10.95 3.79 13.29
N ALA A 131 -10.14 4.85 13.18
CA ALA A 131 -9.36 5.39 14.30
C ALA A 131 -10.25 5.99 15.39
N ILE A 132 -11.34 6.66 15.00
CA ILE A 132 -12.35 7.16 15.94
C ILE A 132 -12.97 5.99 16.72
N VAL A 133 -13.44 4.96 16.02
CA VAL A 133 -14.05 3.77 16.65
C VAL A 133 -13.05 3.03 17.54
N THR A 134 -11.80 2.90 17.10
CA THR A 134 -10.69 2.31 17.87
C THR A 134 -10.47 3.07 19.18
N THR A 135 -10.45 4.41 19.13
CA THR A 135 -10.30 5.25 20.31
C THR A 135 -11.48 5.08 21.28
N ILE A 136 -12.70 5.02 20.75
CA ILE A 136 -13.90 4.72 21.55
C ILE A 136 -13.77 3.36 22.23
N GLY A 137 -13.26 2.34 21.54
CA GLY A 137 -13.03 1.02 22.11
C GLY A 137 -12.07 1.03 23.27
N PHE A 138 -10.93 1.72 23.14
CA PHE A 138 -9.97 1.88 24.23
C PHE A 138 -10.59 2.59 25.45
N ILE A 139 -11.28 3.72 25.24
CA ILE A 139 -11.93 4.49 26.31
C ILE A 139 -13.02 3.65 26.99
N TRP A 140 -13.85 2.98 26.20
CA TRP A 140 -14.92 2.13 26.72
C TRP A 140 -14.36 1.00 27.58
N SER A 141 -13.32 0.29 27.11
CA SER A 141 -12.64 -0.74 27.90
C SER A 141 -12.03 -0.20 29.19
N TYR A 142 -11.42 0.98 29.15
CA TYR A 142 -10.87 1.63 30.35
C TYR A 142 -11.97 1.96 31.38
N GLN A 143 -13.14 2.40 30.92
CA GLN A 143 -14.30 2.73 31.77
C GLN A 143 -14.95 1.48 32.38
N GLN A 144 -14.87 0.31 31.75
CA GLN A 144 -15.42 -0.94 32.32
C GLN A 144 -14.60 -1.46 33.52
N ILE A 145 -13.35 -1.01 33.69
CA ILE A 145 -12.47 -1.46 34.76
C ILE A 145 -12.71 -0.60 36.00
N SER A 146 -13.02 -1.20 37.15
CA SER A 146 -13.18 -0.48 38.43
C SER A 146 -11.85 -0.31 39.17
N GLN A 147 -11.00 -1.35 39.21
CA GLN A 147 -9.78 -1.33 40.01
C GLN A 147 -8.63 -0.55 39.32
N PRO A 148 -7.95 0.38 40.02
CA PRO A 148 -6.92 1.24 39.42
C PRO A 148 -5.69 0.46 38.92
N ARG A 149 -5.33 -0.66 39.56
CA ARG A 149 -4.22 -1.51 39.13
C ARG A 149 -4.43 -2.08 37.71
N PHE A 150 -5.66 -2.48 37.39
CA PHE A 150 -5.99 -3.04 36.06
C PHE A 150 -6.10 -1.96 34.99
N LYS A 151 -6.47 -0.73 35.36
CA LYS A 151 -6.37 0.44 34.47
C LYS A 151 -4.92 0.72 34.07
N ARG A 152 -4.01 0.75 35.04
CA ARG A 152 -2.57 0.90 34.78
C ARG A 152 -2.04 -0.22 33.90
N TRP A 153 -2.47 -1.46 34.16
CA TRP A 153 -2.09 -2.61 33.35
C TRP A 153 -2.59 -2.49 31.90
N LEU A 154 -3.87 -2.15 31.69
CA LEU A 154 -4.43 -1.90 30.36
C LEU A 154 -3.60 -0.86 29.61
N VAL A 155 -3.35 0.31 30.21
CA VAL A 155 -2.54 1.38 29.61
C VAL A 155 -1.12 0.91 29.30
N GLY A 156 -0.48 0.18 30.21
CA GLY A 156 0.86 -0.36 30.02
C GLY A 156 0.93 -1.35 28.85
N VAL A 157 -0.04 -2.26 28.75
CA VAL A 157 -0.13 -3.22 27.63
C VAL A 157 -0.42 -2.50 26.31
N THR A 158 -1.31 -1.51 26.30
CA THR A 158 -1.57 -0.68 25.12
C THR A 158 -0.30 0.03 24.68
N LEU A 159 0.43 0.66 25.61
CA LEU A 159 1.66 1.38 25.32
C LEU A 159 2.74 0.45 24.76
N LEU A 160 2.91 -0.73 25.36
CA LEU A 160 3.82 -1.75 24.84
C LEU A 160 3.44 -2.17 23.41
N GLY A 161 2.14 -2.37 23.14
CA GLY A 161 1.65 -2.68 21.80
C GLY A 161 1.91 -1.55 20.79
N VAL A 162 1.79 -0.29 21.19
CA VAL A 162 2.16 0.88 20.36
C VAL A 162 3.67 0.91 20.09
N LEU A 163 4.51 0.66 21.10
CA LEU A 163 5.96 0.59 20.93
C LEU A 163 6.38 -0.53 19.98
N ILE A 164 5.69 -1.67 20.04
CA ILE A 164 5.86 -2.77 19.08
C ILE A 164 5.57 -2.33 17.64
N ILE A 165 4.48 -1.59 17.43
CA ILE A 165 4.11 -1.07 16.10
C ILE A 165 5.16 -0.04 15.63
N LEU A 166 5.62 0.85 16.52
CA LEU A 166 6.67 1.83 16.21
C LEU A 166 7.97 1.15 15.81
N PHE A 167 8.37 0.09 16.53
CA PHE A 167 9.52 -0.72 16.15
C PHE A 167 9.33 -1.32 14.75
N ASP A 168 8.14 -1.83 14.44
CA ASP A 168 7.85 -2.32 13.09
C ASP A 168 8.01 -1.23 12.03
N MET A 169 7.50 -0.01 12.26
CA MET A 169 7.67 1.13 11.34
C MET A 169 9.15 1.48 11.13
N VAL A 170 9.93 1.56 12.21
CA VAL A 170 11.38 1.85 12.12
C VAL A 170 12.10 0.76 11.33
N THR A 171 11.77 -0.52 11.53
CA THR A 171 12.44 -1.63 10.84
C THR A 171 12.14 -1.70 9.34
N ILE A 172 10.99 -1.19 8.90
CA ILE A 172 10.61 -1.17 7.48
C ILE A 172 10.86 0.19 6.83
N HIS A 173 11.27 1.20 7.58
CA HIS A 173 11.60 2.53 7.08
C HIS A 173 12.58 2.49 5.89
N PRO A 174 12.40 3.32 4.85
CA PRO A 174 11.34 4.32 4.62
C PRO A 174 10.13 3.76 3.84
N TYR A 175 9.80 2.49 4.02
CA TYR A 175 8.77 1.78 3.25
C TYR A 175 7.57 1.35 4.10
N GLU A 176 7.07 2.22 4.97
CA GLU A 176 6.03 1.90 5.96
C GLU A 176 4.74 1.30 5.36
N TYR A 177 4.44 1.64 4.10
CA TYR A 177 3.28 1.10 3.37
C TYR A 177 3.37 -0.40 3.04
N ILE A 178 4.52 -1.05 3.23
CA ILE A 178 4.68 -2.51 3.09
C ILE A 178 4.33 -3.25 4.39
N TYR A 179 3.82 -2.56 5.41
CA TYR A 179 3.49 -3.18 6.69
C TYR A 179 2.40 -4.25 6.56
N PHE A 180 2.68 -5.41 7.14
CA PHE A 180 1.72 -6.45 7.47
C PHE A 180 1.82 -6.74 8.96
N ASN A 181 0.69 -6.96 9.63
CA ASN A 181 0.68 -7.14 11.07
C ASN A 181 1.28 -8.49 11.48
N ARG A 182 1.76 -8.54 12.72
CA ARG A 182 2.45 -9.71 13.27
C ARG A 182 1.54 -10.93 13.43
N VAL A 183 0.23 -10.75 13.65
CA VAL A 183 -0.72 -11.87 13.79
C VAL A 183 -0.88 -12.63 12.48
N PHE A 184 -0.87 -11.91 11.34
CA PHE A 184 -0.84 -12.51 10.01
C PHE A 184 0.51 -13.19 9.68
N GLY A 185 1.59 -12.87 10.42
CA GLY A 185 2.95 -13.36 10.15
C GLY A 185 3.88 -12.29 9.55
N GLY A 186 3.43 -11.03 9.47
CA GLY A 186 4.25 -9.91 9.02
C GLY A 186 4.62 -9.94 7.54
N LEU A 187 5.61 -9.13 7.18
CA LEU A 187 6.05 -8.96 5.79
C LEU A 187 6.52 -10.29 5.15
N GLN A 188 7.10 -11.19 5.95
CA GLN A 188 7.57 -12.50 5.47
C GLN A 188 6.41 -13.38 4.99
N ALA A 189 5.32 -13.48 5.76
CA ALA A 189 4.13 -14.22 5.36
C ALA A 189 3.43 -13.61 4.13
N ALA A 190 3.59 -12.30 3.93
CA ALA A 190 3.03 -11.61 2.77
C ALA A 190 3.84 -11.85 1.49
N HIS A 191 5.12 -12.19 1.58
CA HIS A 191 5.97 -12.37 0.42
C HIS A 191 5.41 -13.48 -0.49
N ARG A 192 5.25 -13.19 -1.78
CA ARG A 192 4.61 -14.04 -2.81
C ARG A 192 3.14 -14.39 -2.58
N GLN A 193 2.54 -13.94 -1.48
CA GLN A 193 1.12 -14.09 -1.21
C GLN A 193 0.35 -12.81 -1.52
N TYR A 194 0.98 -11.65 -1.35
CA TYR A 194 0.40 -10.33 -1.52
C TYR A 194 1.40 -9.36 -2.14
N GLU A 195 0.90 -8.33 -2.85
CA GLU A 195 1.74 -7.22 -3.29
C GLU A 195 2.41 -6.52 -2.09
N THR A 196 3.73 -6.29 -2.18
CA THR A 196 4.55 -5.61 -1.17
C THR A 196 4.91 -4.19 -1.64
N ASP A 197 6.11 -3.99 -2.19
CA ASP A 197 6.54 -2.69 -2.76
C ASP A 197 5.89 -2.44 -4.14
N TYR A 198 4.60 -2.10 -4.16
CA TYR A 198 3.88 -1.86 -5.41
C TYR A 198 4.26 -0.53 -6.11
N TRP A 199 4.92 0.41 -5.40
CA TRP A 199 5.37 1.72 -5.92
C TRP A 199 6.83 1.74 -6.36
N ALA A 200 7.52 0.63 -6.17
CA ALA A 200 8.92 0.47 -6.52
C ALA A 200 9.85 1.51 -5.85
N LEU A 201 9.50 2.02 -4.66
CA LEU A 201 10.32 3.02 -3.97
C LEU A 201 11.68 2.45 -3.55
N SER A 202 11.78 1.13 -3.38
CA SER A 202 13.05 0.46 -3.12
C SER A 202 14.02 0.48 -4.30
N MET A 203 13.56 0.78 -5.52
CA MET A 203 14.43 0.92 -6.70
C MET A 203 15.46 2.03 -6.55
N ARG A 204 15.15 3.08 -5.79
CA ARG A 204 16.14 4.11 -5.45
C ARG A 204 17.41 3.49 -4.87
N LYS A 205 17.28 2.61 -3.88
CA LYS A 205 18.44 1.96 -3.21
C LYS A 205 19.16 0.99 -4.14
N GLY A 206 18.45 0.34 -5.06
CA GLY A 206 19.07 -0.47 -6.10
C GLY A 206 19.88 0.38 -7.09
N MET A 207 19.35 1.53 -7.50
CA MET A 207 20.05 2.47 -8.38
C MET A 207 21.26 3.10 -7.69
N GLU A 208 21.14 3.49 -6.41
CA GLU A 208 22.29 3.96 -5.61
C GLU A 208 23.43 2.94 -5.57
N TRP A 209 23.11 1.64 -5.50
CA TRP A 209 24.11 0.57 -5.57
C TRP A 209 24.76 0.48 -6.96
N ILE A 210 23.97 0.54 -8.05
CA ILE A 210 24.51 0.52 -9.41
C ILE A 210 25.42 1.73 -9.67
N ASN A 211 25.09 2.91 -9.14
CA ASN A 211 25.97 4.09 -9.29
C ASN A 211 27.37 3.88 -8.71
N GLN A 212 27.49 3.04 -7.67
CA GLN A 212 28.76 2.81 -6.96
C GLN A 212 29.54 1.62 -7.53
N ASN A 213 28.85 0.61 -8.05
CA ASN A 213 29.43 -0.68 -8.41
C ASN A 213 29.30 -1.04 -9.90
N GLY A 214 28.43 -0.34 -10.64
CA GLY A 214 28.13 -0.62 -12.03
C GLY A 214 29.24 -0.15 -12.98
N LYS A 215 29.41 -0.88 -14.09
CA LYS A 215 30.27 -0.49 -15.20
C LYS A 215 29.81 0.83 -15.82
N LYS A 216 30.69 1.82 -15.95
CA LYS A 216 30.37 3.10 -16.61
C LYS A 216 29.88 2.87 -18.04
N GLY A 217 28.87 3.63 -18.46
CA GLY A 217 28.24 3.47 -19.77
C GLY A 217 27.23 2.33 -19.86
N ALA A 218 27.00 1.59 -18.75
CA ALA A 218 26.07 0.47 -18.76
C ALA A 218 24.61 0.88 -19.03
N ILE A 219 23.91 0.00 -19.73
CA ILE A 219 22.47 0.04 -19.95
C ILE A 219 21.77 -0.69 -18.81
N ILE A 220 20.88 0.01 -18.13
CA ILE A 220 20.10 -0.50 -17.02
C ILE A 220 18.66 -0.62 -17.48
N ALA A 221 18.15 -1.85 -17.52
CA ALA A 221 16.74 -2.08 -17.80
C ALA A 221 15.91 -2.14 -16.50
N VAL A 222 14.72 -1.54 -16.54
CA VAL A 222 13.68 -1.70 -15.52
C VAL A 222 12.43 -2.33 -16.13
N PRO A 223 11.54 -2.98 -15.35
CA PRO A 223 10.46 -3.80 -15.90
C PRO A 223 9.44 -3.03 -16.74
N ARG A 224 9.12 -1.78 -16.36
CA ARG A 224 8.04 -0.99 -16.98
C ARG A 224 8.38 0.49 -17.04
N LEU A 225 7.78 1.20 -18.00
CA LEU A 225 7.92 2.66 -18.15
C LEU A 225 7.68 3.42 -16.84
N TRP A 226 6.62 3.08 -16.09
CA TRP A 226 6.33 3.79 -14.84
C TRP A 226 7.39 3.53 -13.74
N SER A 227 8.07 2.38 -13.75
CA SER A 227 9.15 2.09 -12.81
C SER A 227 10.43 2.86 -13.11
N LEU A 228 10.55 3.45 -14.31
CA LEU A 228 11.64 4.39 -14.61
C LEU A 228 11.61 5.60 -13.69
N TYR A 229 10.42 6.09 -13.33
CA TYR A 229 10.30 7.25 -12.45
C TYR A 229 10.83 6.98 -11.03
N SER A 230 10.93 5.72 -10.62
CA SER A 230 11.50 5.33 -9.32
C SER A 230 13.02 5.07 -9.37
N ALA A 231 13.60 4.89 -10.55
CA ALA A 231 15.02 4.59 -10.74
C ALA A 231 15.81 5.75 -11.36
N LYS A 232 15.35 6.25 -12.52
CA LYS A 232 16.05 7.22 -13.35
C LYS A 232 16.45 8.52 -12.63
N PRO A 233 15.63 9.12 -11.75
CA PRO A 233 16.03 10.32 -11.02
C PRO A 233 17.25 10.13 -10.10
N PHE A 234 17.58 8.88 -9.76
CA PHE A 234 18.68 8.53 -8.88
C PHE A 234 19.90 7.98 -9.64
N ALA A 235 19.85 7.88 -10.96
CA ALA A 235 20.97 7.40 -11.77
C ALA A 235 21.97 8.54 -12.06
N THR A 236 23.26 8.24 -12.06
CA THR A 236 24.28 9.18 -12.56
C THR A 236 24.21 9.29 -14.09
N SER A 237 24.74 10.39 -14.65
CA SER A 237 24.75 10.66 -16.10
C SER A 237 25.44 9.60 -16.95
N ASP A 238 26.31 8.80 -16.33
CA ASP A 238 27.08 7.74 -16.99
C ASP A 238 26.26 6.49 -17.34
N PHE A 239 24.99 6.41 -16.91
CA PHE A 239 24.13 5.24 -17.15
C PHE A 239 22.95 5.57 -18.06
N THR A 240 22.60 4.61 -18.92
CA THR A 240 21.39 4.67 -19.74
C THR A 240 20.30 3.83 -19.09
N VAL A 241 19.33 4.49 -18.43
CA VAL A 241 18.21 3.81 -17.76
C VAL A 241 16.98 3.79 -18.65
N ILE A 242 16.56 2.59 -19.05
CA ILE A 242 15.47 2.34 -20.00
C ILE A 242 14.52 1.27 -19.48
N ASP A 243 13.28 1.23 -19.97
CA ASP A 243 12.37 0.12 -19.66
C ASP A 243 12.51 -1.01 -20.67
N GLN A 244 11.98 -2.19 -20.34
CA GLN A 244 12.05 -3.37 -21.20
C GLN A 244 11.47 -3.18 -22.60
N ASN A 245 10.48 -2.30 -22.81
CA ASN A 245 9.97 -2.06 -24.15
C ASN A 245 10.98 -1.30 -25.02
N GLU A 246 11.68 -0.33 -24.44
CA GLU A 246 12.76 0.39 -25.13
C GLU A 246 13.95 -0.52 -25.40
N LEU A 247 14.31 -1.41 -24.47
CA LEU A 247 15.35 -2.42 -24.69
C LEU A 247 15.03 -3.29 -25.92
N LYS A 248 13.78 -3.75 -26.03
CA LYS A 248 13.30 -4.51 -27.20
C LYS A 248 13.33 -3.70 -28.49
N LYS A 249 12.96 -2.41 -28.45
CA LYS A 249 13.05 -1.52 -29.63
C LYS A 249 14.48 -1.32 -30.10
N MET A 250 15.43 -1.27 -29.17
CA MET A 250 16.87 -1.23 -29.45
C MET A 250 17.44 -2.57 -29.94
N LYS A 251 16.62 -3.64 -29.98
CA LYS A 251 17.01 -5.00 -30.38
C LYS A 251 18.17 -5.57 -29.54
N LEU A 252 18.26 -5.16 -28.27
CA LEU A 252 19.21 -5.73 -27.33
C LEU A 252 18.60 -6.96 -26.66
N GLU A 253 19.34 -8.07 -26.65
CA GLU A 253 18.88 -9.31 -26.02
C GLU A 253 18.80 -9.20 -24.50
N GLN A 254 19.77 -8.52 -23.89
CA GLN A 254 19.84 -8.27 -22.45
C GLN A 254 20.47 -6.90 -22.15
N PRO A 255 20.12 -6.26 -21.02
CA PRO A 255 20.83 -5.08 -20.52
C PRO A 255 22.18 -5.48 -19.91
N ASP A 256 22.98 -4.52 -19.45
CA ASP A 256 24.14 -4.81 -18.57
C ASP A 256 23.66 -5.09 -17.14
N TYR A 257 22.70 -4.30 -16.65
CA TYR A 257 22.04 -4.53 -15.36
C TYR A 257 20.53 -4.53 -15.50
N TYR A 258 19.88 -5.42 -14.75
CA TYR A 258 18.42 -5.43 -14.63
C TYR A 258 18.00 -5.12 -13.19
N LEU A 259 17.32 -3.98 -13.02
CA LEU A 259 16.83 -3.49 -11.73
C LEU A 259 15.33 -3.71 -11.65
N TYR A 260 14.86 -4.61 -10.78
CA TYR A 260 13.44 -4.95 -10.67
C TYR A 260 12.98 -5.05 -9.21
N PHE A 261 11.67 -5.09 -9.01
CA PHE A 261 11.00 -5.16 -7.71
C PHE A 261 9.90 -6.22 -7.72
N TYR A 262 9.52 -6.70 -6.53
CA TYR A 262 8.67 -7.90 -6.37
C TYR A 262 7.16 -7.59 -6.40
N ARG A 263 6.72 -6.80 -7.39
CA ARG A 263 5.28 -6.55 -7.63
C ARG A 263 4.67 -7.53 -8.60
N PHE A 264 5.44 -8.03 -9.56
CA PHE A 264 5.06 -9.06 -10.53
C PHE A 264 6.20 -10.07 -10.60
N LYS A 265 6.07 -11.09 -11.46
CA LYS A 265 7.10 -12.10 -11.73
C LYS A 265 8.30 -11.56 -12.52
N TYR A 266 8.77 -10.36 -12.18
CA TYR A 266 9.86 -9.70 -12.90
C TYR A 266 11.20 -10.40 -12.67
N GLU A 267 11.35 -11.16 -11.59
CA GLU A 267 12.49 -12.03 -11.34
C GLU A 267 12.69 -13.10 -12.41
N GLU A 268 11.64 -13.50 -13.14
CA GLU A 268 11.71 -14.48 -14.23
C GLU A 268 12.34 -13.86 -15.49
N ASN A 269 12.41 -12.52 -15.60
CA ASN A 269 13.05 -11.84 -16.71
C ASN A 269 14.57 -11.94 -16.62
N PHE A 270 15.22 -12.11 -17.78
CA PHE A 270 16.67 -12.28 -17.91
C PHE A 270 17.21 -13.37 -16.98
N PRO A 271 16.84 -14.65 -17.20
CA PRO A 271 17.24 -15.76 -16.34
C PRO A 271 18.74 -16.06 -16.39
N SER A 272 19.42 -15.63 -17.46
CA SER A 272 20.88 -15.69 -17.61
C SER A 272 21.62 -14.73 -16.68
N CYS A 273 20.95 -13.73 -16.10
CA CYS A 273 21.59 -12.73 -15.25
C CYS A 273 21.52 -13.13 -13.77
N TYR A 274 22.57 -12.83 -13.01
CA TYR A 274 22.69 -13.23 -11.61
C TYR A 274 22.40 -12.09 -10.65
N PRO A 275 21.65 -12.31 -9.55
CA PRO A 275 21.39 -11.28 -8.56
C PRO A 275 22.69 -10.91 -7.82
N VAL A 276 23.07 -9.64 -7.87
CA VAL A 276 24.30 -9.10 -7.25
C VAL A 276 24.00 -8.21 -6.04
N TYR A 277 22.79 -7.66 -5.94
CA TYR A 277 22.37 -6.84 -4.80
C TYR A 277 20.86 -6.92 -4.60
N SER A 278 20.42 -6.87 -3.33
CA SER A 278 18.99 -6.83 -3.01
C SER A 278 18.70 -5.90 -1.84
N VAL A 279 17.71 -5.03 -2.03
CA VAL A 279 17.15 -4.18 -0.99
C VAL A 279 16.15 -5.02 -0.21
N THR A 280 16.48 -5.35 1.04
CA THR A 280 15.63 -6.19 1.89
C THR A 280 15.04 -5.42 3.07
N ARG A 281 13.87 -5.86 3.54
CA ARG A 281 13.30 -5.48 4.84
C ARG A 281 12.77 -6.72 5.52
N LYS A 282 13.15 -6.93 6.78
CA LYS A 282 12.80 -8.14 7.56
C LYS A 282 13.06 -9.45 6.79
N GLY A 283 14.17 -9.52 6.04
CA GLY A 283 14.54 -10.69 5.23
C GLY A 283 13.74 -10.87 3.92
N VAL A 284 12.82 -9.96 3.60
CA VAL A 284 12.05 -9.99 2.35
C VAL A 284 12.69 -9.05 1.33
N PRO A 285 13.00 -9.52 0.11
CA PRO A 285 13.54 -8.66 -0.94
C PRO A 285 12.42 -7.78 -1.54
N LEU A 286 12.70 -6.49 -1.68
CA LEU A 286 11.79 -5.49 -2.25
C LEU A 286 12.21 -5.12 -3.67
N THR A 287 13.51 -4.93 -3.88
CA THR A 287 14.16 -4.67 -5.17
C THR A 287 15.42 -5.51 -5.26
N THR A 288 15.72 -6.03 -6.45
CA THR A 288 16.95 -6.76 -6.74
C THR A 288 17.60 -6.21 -8.02
N VAL A 289 18.93 -6.16 -8.00
CA VAL A 289 19.78 -5.86 -9.16
C VAL A 289 20.36 -7.18 -9.65
N LYS A 290 20.15 -7.50 -10.93
CA LYS A 290 20.88 -8.56 -11.63
C LYS A 290 21.99 -7.95 -12.48
N ASP A 291 23.13 -8.63 -12.51
CA ASP A 291 24.22 -8.38 -13.44
C ASP A 291 24.13 -9.38 -14.60
N CYS A 292 24.09 -8.85 -15.81
CA CYS A 292 23.99 -9.61 -17.05
C CYS A 292 25.32 -9.69 -17.81
N THR A 293 26.36 -9.01 -17.32
CA THR A 293 27.68 -8.95 -17.97
C THR A 293 28.56 -10.16 -17.66
N ALA A 294 28.26 -10.89 -16.58
CA ALA A 294 29.10 -12.01 -16.11
C ALA A 294 29.13 -13.24 -17.04
N ASN A 295 28.22 -13.36 -18.02
CA ASN A 295 28.12 -14.51 -18.91
C ASN A 295 28.74 -14.29 -20.31
N THR A 296 29.38 -13.15 -20.56
CA THR A 296 30.05 -12.90 -21.86
C THR A 296 31.50 -13.40 -21.94
N ASP A 297 32.06 -13.96 -20.87
CA ASP A 297 33.48 -14.38 -20.83
C ASP A 297 33.75 -15.88 -21.10
N GLU A 298 32.74 -16.72 -21.33
CA GLU A 298 32.92 -18.17 -21.58
C GLU A 298 32.74 -18.62 -23.04
N SER A 299 32.89 -17.73 -24.02
CA SER A 299 32.92 -18.11 -25.43
C SER A 299 34.20 -17.61 -26.13
N TYR A 300 35.30 -18.32 -25.91
CA TYR A 300 36.49 -18.29 -26.76
C TYR A 300 36.92 -19.72 -27.11
#